data_AF-A0A2S8JEX6-F1
#
_entry.id   AF-A0A2S8JEX6-F1
#
_cell.length_a   1.000
_cell.length_b   1.000
_cell.length_c   1.000
_cell.angle_alpha   90.00
_cell.angle_beta   90.00
_cell.angle_gamma   90.00
#
_symmetry.space_group_name_H-M   'P 1'
#
loop_
_entity.id
_entity.type
_entity.pdbx_description
1 polymer ?
#
loop_
_entity_poly.entity_id
_entity_poly.type
_entity_poly.pdbx_seq_one_letter_code
_entity_poly.pdbx_strand_id
1 'polypeptide(L)'
;MVPNPDPREDRSRVPRTVRTRGRHPVSLRAQSATALVTAALAVAVVASVDWQLCRGVFSPTELALFVMVGLVFVAAGLVAKCHRPQDNLGWLLVAAGLLWLVKGFRLSTVPVLFTFGAALTNMYIPVLIQLVFSFPWGRLRHRWERWFVGGSYAYYAVAVVSELAFLDTHRVSPAHPPSLNLLLVRDDPRVFAALQVIFGAVGIALGVVLIGVVVARWRSGSPAYRAAVAPLWIAALLGTAATAWTPLVSVWVHSPQHAWTLLLRYPSTALIPLAVLVGMWRYRVARAAVRNLMIEIGTAPLGDGVIDALRAALRDPDLALWSFSRARDGYVDAQGRPQVLPPRNDPREATALIRDGVLVGALVYDRAVADQPRLLAAVRAATTLALDNQRLHGELEAQMAEVRRAREQTATYQGSPARRC
;
A
#
# COMPACT_ATOMS: atom_id res chain seq x y z
N MET A 1 -14.68 57.72 -46.52
CA MET A 1 -14.08 56.38 -46.69
C MET A 1 -13.92 55.80 -45.29
N VAL A 2 -14.91 55.05 -44.84
CA VAL A 2 -15.01 54.48 -43.48
C VAL A 2 -14.81 52.97 -43.62
N PRO A 3 -13.84 52.33 -42.92
CA PRO A 3 -13.77 50.88 -42.90
C PRO A 3 -14.60 50.32 -41.73
N ASN A 4 -15.49 49.41 -42.12
CA ASN A 4 -16.34 48.53 -41.34
C ASN A 4 -15.52 47.53 -40.48
N PRO A 5 -15.79 47.36 -39.17
CA PRO A 5 -15.29 46.23 -38.40
C PRO A 5 -16.26 45.05 -38.44
N ASP A 6 -15.75 43.92 -38.94
CA ASP A 6 -16.40 42.62 -39.07
C ASP A 6 -16.81 42.03 -37.69
N PRO A 7 -18.00 41.40 -37.54
CA PRO A 7 -18.47 40.86 -36.28
C PRO A 7 -18.03 39.40 -36.13
N ARG A 8 -17.20 39.10 -35.12
CA ARG A 8 -17.04 37.72 -34.64
C ARG A 8 -17.26 37.66 -33.14
N GLU A 9 -18.51 37.32 -32.85
CA GLU A 9 -19.09 36.95 -31.57
C GLU A 9 -18.23 35.94 -30.79
N ASP A 10 -17.98 36.35 -29.55
CA ASP A 10 -18.23 35.58 -28.33
C ASP A 10 -18.59 34.10 -28.51
N ARG A 11 -17.60 33.23 -28.28
CA ARG A 11 -17.82 31.84 -27.88
C ARG A 11 -17.28 31.63 -26.47
N SER A 12 -18.08 32.02 -25.50
CA SER A 12 -18.35 31.29 -24.25
C SER A 12 -17.63 29.93 -24.14
N ARG A 13 -16.46 29.94 -23.48
CA ARG A 13 -15.83 28.71 -22.99
C ARG A 13 -16.64 28.21 -21.80
N VAL A 14 -17.67 27.41 -22.08
CA VAL A 14 -18.33 26.58 -21.08
C VAL A 14 -17.25 25.73 -20.39
N PRO A 15 -17.09 25.82 -19.05
CA PRO A 15 -16.17 24.94 -18.36
C PRO A 15 -16.66 23.50 -18.50
N ARG A 16 -15.82 22.64 -19.09
CA ARG A 16 -16.03 21.19 -19.14
C ARG A 16 -16.30 20.71 -17.71
N THR A 17 -17.55 20.38 -17.43
CA THR A 17 -17.96 19.63 -16.24
C THR A 17 -17.07 18.40 -16.15
N VAL A 18 -16.18 18.38 -15.16
CA VAL A 18 -15.44 17.19 -14.78
C VAL A 18 -16.49 16.18 -14.35
N ARG A 19 -16.87 15.29 -15.28
CA ARG A 19 -17.70 14.13 -15.01
C ARG A 19 -16.95 13.32 -13.94
N THR A 20 -17.32 13.52 -12.68
CA THR A 20 -17.01 12.62 -11.58
C THR A 20 -17.69 11.30 -11.93
N ARG A 21 -16.97 10.43 -12.66
CA ARG A 21 -17.35 9.03 -12.82
C ARG A 21 -17.56 8.49 -11.42
N GLY A 22 -18.83 8.32 -11.03
CA GLY A 22 -19.23 7.59 -9.84
C GLY A 22 -18.56 6.23 -9.90
N ARG A 23 -17.49 6.06 -9.13
CA ARG A 23 -16.79 4.78 -9.03
C ARG A 23 -17.66 3.89 -8.18
N HIS A 24 -18.31 2.93 -8.81
CA HIS A 24 -19.13 1.94 -8.14
C HIS A 24 -18.31 1.29 -7.00
N PRO A 25 -18.90 1.11 -5.80
CA PRO A 25 -18.34 0.17 -4.83
C PRO A 25 -18.17 -1.17 -5.56
N VAL A 26 -17.11 -1.92 -5.28
CA VAL A 26 -16.96 -3.29 -5.79
C VAL A 26 -18.30 -3.99 -5.59
N SER A 27 -18.95 -4.39 -6.69
CA SER A 27 -20.33 -4.87 -6.59
C SER A 27 -20.35 -6.04 -5.61
N LEU A 28 -21.31 -6.05 -4.68
CA LEU A 28 -21.51 -7.15 -3.72
C LEU A 28 -21.47 -8.52 -4.41
N ARG A 29 -21.91 -8.57 -5.67
CA ARG A 29 -21.83 -9.72 -6.58
C ARG A 29 -20.42 -10.26 -6.81
N ALA A 30 -19.40 -9.41 -6.97
CA ALA A 30 -18.02 -9.86 -7.17
C ALA A 30 -17.44 -10.49 -5.89
N GLN A 31 -17.82 -9.96 -4.73
CA GLN A 31 -17.38 -10.51 -3.44
C GLN A 31 -18.07 -11.82 -3.11
N SER A 32 -19.38 -11.91 -3.33
CA SER A 32 -20.13 -13.16 -3.14
C SER A 32 -19.68 -14.25 -4.11
N ALA A 33 -19.41 -13.90 -5.38
CA ALA A 33 -18.84 -14.84 -6.34
C ALA A 33 -17.46 -15.35 -5.90
N THR A 34 -16.59 -14.46 -5.40
CA THR A 34 -15.27 -14.87 -4.88
C THR A 34 -15.40 -15.81 -3.68
N ALA A 35 -16.29 -15.51 -2.73
CA ALA A 35 -16.54 -16.37 -1.56
C ALA A 35 -17.08 -17.74 -1.97
N LEU A 36 -18.02 -17.79 -2.93
CA LEU A 36 -18.55 -19.03 -3.48
C LEU A 36 -17.47 -19.87 -4.16
N VAL A 37 -16.65 -19.24 -5.01
CA VAL A 37 -15.52 -19.91 -5.68
C VAL A 37 -14.54 -20.47 -4.66
N THR A 38 -14.20 -19.71 -3.63
CA THR A 38 -13.30 -20.18 -2.57
C THR A 38 -13.90 -21.35 -1.80
N ALA A 39 -15.19 -21.30 -1.44
CA ALA A 39 -15.87 -22.38 -0.75
C ALA A 39 -15.92 -23.65 -1.61
N ALA A 40 -16.31 -23.52 -2.88
CA ALA A 40 -16.34 -24.63 -3.83
C ALA A 40 -14.95 -25.24 -4.03
N LEU A 41 -13.92 -24.40 -4.16
CA LEU A 41 -12.52 -24.84 -4.29
C LEU A 41 -12.04 -25.57 -3.04
N ALA A 42 -12.32 -25.05 -1.85
CA ALA A 42 -11.94 -25.70 -0.59
C ALA A 42 -12.62 -27.07 -0.45
N VAL A 43 -13.92 -27.16 -0.74
CA VAL A 43 -14.66 -28.43 -0.73
C VAL A 43 -14.09 -29.40 -1.77
N ALA A 44 -13.83 -28.94 -3.00
CA ALA A 44 -13.26 -29.76 -4.05
C ALA A 44 -11.88 -30.32 -3.67
N VAL A 45 -11.02 -29.50 -3.05
CA VAL A 45 -9.72 -29.94 -2.56
C VAL A 45 -9.88 -31.01 -1.48
N VAL A 46 -10.71 -30.76 -0.46
CA VAL A 46 -10.96 -31.72 0.63
C VAL A 46 -11.50 -33.04 0.08
N ALA A 47 -12.46 -32.99 -0.84
CA ALA A 47 -13.06 -34.17 -1.47
C ALA A 47 -12.09 -34.91 -2.41
N SER A 48 -11.09 -34.22 -2.97
CA SER A 48 -10.12 -34.81 -3.90
C SER A 48 -9.04 -35.64 -3.23
N VAL A 49 -8.89 -35.55 -1.90
CA VAL A 49 -7.79 -36.20 -1.19
C VAL A 49 -8.10 -37.66 -0.93
N ASP A 50 -7.14 -38.51 -1.27
CA ASP A 50 -7.20 -39.93 -0.94
C ASP A 50 -6.55 -40.20 0.42
N TRP A 51 -7.40 -40.46 1.42
CA TRP A 51 -7.00 -40.72 2.79
C TRP A 51 -6.26 -42.04 2.99
N GLN A 52 -6.42 -43.01 2.07
CA GLN A 52 -5.73 -44.28 2.13
C GLN A 52 -4.27 -44.12 1.71
N LEU A 53 -4.01 -43.28 0.70
CA LEU A 53 -2.68 -42.97 0.19
C LEU A 53 -1.93 -41.93 1.04
N CYS A 54 -2.65 -41.04 1.72
CA CYS A 54 -2.05 -40.03 2.60
C CYS A 54 -1.64 -40.56 3.98
N ARG A 55 -1.94 -41.83 4.32
CA ARG A 55 -1.64 -42.40 5.65
C ARG A 55 -0.16 -42.25 5.97
N GLY A 56 0.14 -41.52 7.05
CA GLY A 56 1.50 -41.30 7.56
C GLY A 56 2.26 -40.13 6.95
N VAL A 57 1.81 -39.57 5.82
CA VAL A 57 2.46 -38.43 5.13
C VAL A 57 1.69 -37.12 5.32
N PHE A 58 0.37 -37.18 5.50
CA PHE A 58 -0.47 -36.00 5.68
C PHE A 58 -1.57 -36.27 6.72
N SER A 59 -1.64 -35.44 7.77
CA SER A 59 -2.64 -35.62 8.82
C SER A 59 -3.94 -34.85 8.53
N PRO A 60 -5.09 -35.26 9.08
CA PRO A 60 -6.32 -34.46 9.02
C PRO A 60 -6.18 -33.08 9.65
N THR A 61 -5.36 -32.97 10.70
CA THR A 61 -5.03 -31.69 11.31
C THR A 61 -4.24 -30.79 10.36
N GLU A 62 -3.32 -31.36 9.58
CA GLU A 62 -2.57 -30.64 8.56
C GLU A 62 -3.48 -30.12 7.45
N LEU A 63 -4.43 -30.95 6.98
CA LEU A 63 -5.41 -30.52 5.99
C LEU A 63 -6.27 -29.37 6.52
N ALA A 64 -6.77 -29.49 7.75
CA ALA A 64 -7.58 -28.44 8.36
C ALA A 64 -6.82 -27.11 8.45
N LEU A 65 -5.56 -27.14 8.91
CA LEU A 65 -4.70 -25.96 8.95
C LEU A 65 -4.45 -25.39 7.55
N PHE A 66 -4.16 -26.24 6.56
CA PHE A 66 -3.95 -25.84 5.17
C PHE A 66 -5.16 -25.11 4.60
N VAL A 67 -6.38 -25.66 4.76
CA VAL A 67 -7.62 -25.04 4.29
C VAL A 67 -7.88 -23.73 5.03
N MET A 68 -7.69 -23.72 6.35
CA MET A 68 -7.83 -22.52 7.18
C MET A 68 -6.92 -21.38 6.71
N VAL A 69 -5.64 -21.67 6.41
CA VAL A 69 -4.71 -20.65 5.88
C VAL A 69 -5.25 -20.04 4.58
N GLY A 70 -5.68 -20.87 3.63
CA GLY A 70 -6.24 -20.39 2.36
C GLY A 70 -7.49 -19.52 2.54
N LEU A 71 -8.38 -19.92 3.45
CA LEU A 71 -9.59 -19.16 3.81
C LEU A 71 -9.23 -17.82 4.46
N VAL A 72 -8.25 -17.78 5.36
CA VAL A 72 -7.77 -16.53 6.00
C VAL A 72 -7.20 -15.58 4.95
N PHE A 73 -6.44 -16.06 3.96
CA PHE A 73 -5.95 -15.22 2.87
C PHE A 73 -7.09 -14.59 2.06
N VAL A 74 -8.08 -15.38 1.66
CA VAL A 74 -9.23 -14.89 0.88
C VAL A 74 -10.05 -13.91 1.71
N ALA A 75 -10.38 -14.26 2.96
CA ALA A 75 -11.14 -13.39 3.86
C ALA A 75 -10.42 -12.07 4.09
N ALA A 76 -9.11 -12.11 4.38
CA ALA A 76 -8.28 -10.92 4.52
C ALA A 76 -8.28 -10.06 3.25
N GLY A 77 -8.17 -10.68 2.08
CA GLY A 77 -8.20 -9.99 0.79
C GLY A 77 -9.54 -9.34 0.49
N LEU A 78 -10.66 -10.01 0.79
CA LEU A 78 -12.01 -9.46 0.66
C LEU A 78 -12.22 -8.27 1.62
N VAL A 79 -11.85 -8.42 2.90
CA VAL A 79 -11.91 -7.35 3.90
C VAL A 79 -11.05 -6.16 3.48
N ALA A 80 -9.83 -6.41 2.97
CA ALA A 80 -8.95 -5.38 2.44
C ALA A 80 -9.60 -4.63 1.27
N LYS A 81 -10.25 -5.37 0.36
CA LYS A 81 -10.91 -4.78 -0.81
C LYS A 81 -12.14 -3.96 -0.44
N CYS A 82 -12.92 -4.38 0.55
CA CYS A 82 -14.04 -3.62 1.09
C CYS A 82 -13.58 -2.27 1.67
N HIS A 83 -12.48 -2.29 2.43
CA HIS A 83 -11.95 -1.08 3.06
C HIS A 83 -11.22 -0.16 2.07
N ARG A 84 -10.56 -0.72 1.05
CA ARG A 84 -9.80 0.02 0.03
C ARG A 84 -10.07 -0.49 -1.38
N PRO A 85 -11.22 -0.12 -1.99
CA PRO A 85 -11.58 -0.60 -3.32
C PRO A 85 -10.64 -0.11 -4.42
N GLN A 86 -9.89 0.99 -4.18
CA GLN A 86 -8.93 1.54 -5.14
C GLN A 86 -7.62 0.76 -5.22
N ASP A 87 -7.28 0.00 -4.18
CA ASP A 87 -5.99 -0.69 -4.08
C ASP A 87 -6.12 -2.14 -4.61
N ASN A 88 -5.07 -2.62 -5.27
CA ASN A 88 -5.02 -3.98 -5.80
C ASN A 88 -4.58 -5.03 -4.77
N LEU A 89 -4.14 -4.60 -3.57
CA LEU A 89 -3.63 -5.48 -2.52
C LEU A 89 -4.65 -6.55 -2.09
N GLY A 90 -5.94 -6.19 -1.99
CA GLY A 90 -6.99 -7.14 -1.64
C GLY A 90 -7.14 -8.28 -2.65
N TRP A 91 -7.04 -7.97 -3.94
CA TRP A 91 -7.10 -8.99 -5.00
C TRP A 91 -5.85 -9.88 -5.04
N LEU A 92 -4.66 -9.32 -4.74
CA LEU A 92 -3.44 -10.12 -4.63
C LEU A 92 -3.53 -11.10 -3.44
N LEU A 93 -4.10 -10.68 -2.30
CA LEU A 93 -4.34 -11.59 -1.17
C LEU A 93 -5.35 -12.70 -1.51
N VAL A 94 -6.44 -12.36 -2.19
CA VAL A 94 -7.40 -13.36 -2.68
C VAL A 94 -6.72 -14.35 -3.63
N ALA A 95 -5.96 -13.85 -4.61
CA ALA A 95 -5.25 -14.69 -5.57
C ALA A 95 -4.22 -15.61 -4.87
N ALA A 96 -3.49 -15.10 -3.88
CA ALA A 96 -2.56 -15.90 -3.08
C ALA A 96 -3.31 -17.01 -2.32
N GLY A 97 -4.45 -16.72 -1.71
CA GLY A 97 -5.27 -17.72 -1.01
C GLY A 97 -5.87 -18.78 -1.94
N LEU A 98 -6.34 -18.38 -3.12
CA LEU A 98 -6.82 -19.32 -4.14
C LEU A 98 -5.70 -20.23 -4.64
N LEU A 99 -4.54 -19.68 -4.98
CA LEU A 99 -3.38 -20.48 -5.41
C LEU A 99 -2.86 -21.39 -4.29
N TRP A 100 -2.92 -20.92 -3.05
CA TRP A 100 -2.63 -21.75 -1.88
C TRP A 100 -3.58 -22.94 -1.79
N LEU A 101 -4.89 -22.76 -2.00
CA LEU A 101 -5.85 -23.87 -1.98
C LEU A 101 -5.68 -24.81 -3.18
N VAL A 102 -5.48 -24.28 -4.40
CA VAL A 102 -5.27 -25.07 -5.63
C VAL A 102 -4.11 -26.06 -5.48
N LYS A 103 -3.04 -25.64 -4.81
CA LYS A 103 -1.90 -26.49 -4.45
C LYS A 103 -2.32 -27.79 -3.70
N GLY A 104 -3.50 -27.81 -3.05
CA GLY A 104 -4.03 -28.96 -2.35
C GLY A 104 -4.40 -30.13 -3.27
N PHE A 105 -4.71 -29.87 -4.56
CA PHE A 105 -5.00 -30.94 -5.53
C PHE A 105 -3.83 -31.88 -5.79
N ARG A 106 -2.60 -31.51 -5.38
CA ARG A 106 -1.42 -32.42 -5.39
C ARG A 106 -1.57 -33.64 -4.47
N LEU A 107 -2.61 -33.67 -3.63
CA LEU A 107 -2.94 -34.80 -2.75
C LEU A 107 -3.98 -35.74 -3.40
N SER A 108 -4.41 -35.46 -4.63
CA SER A 108 -5.39 -36.27 -5.35
C SER A 108 -4.74 -37.41 -6.11
N THR A 109 -5.50 -38.50 -6.28
CA THR A 109 -5.16 -39.63 -7.15
C THR A 109 -5.47 -39.42 -8.61
N VAL A 110 -6.29 -38.40 -8.92
CA VAL A 110 -6.67 -38.09 -10.28
C VAL A 110 -5.49 -37.39 -10.98
N PRO A 111 -4.90 -37.97 -12.05
CA PRO A 111 -3.67 -37.45 -12.65
C PRO A 111 -3.72 -35.98 -13.05
N VAL A 112 -4.86 -35.54 -13.60
CA VAL A 112 -5.07 -34.14 -14.01
C VAL A 112 -5.08 -33.20 -12.80
N LEU A 113 -5.79 -33.56 -11.72
CA LEU A 113 -5.84 -32.74 -10.51
C LEU A 113 -4.47 -32.71 -9.81
N PHE A 114 -3.82 -33.86 -9.70
CA PHE A 114 -2.47 -33.95 -9.14
C PHE A 114 -1.51 -33.04 -9.90
N THR A 115 -1.40 -33.22 -11.21
CA THR A 115 -0.45 -32.50 -12.05
C THR A 115 -0.71 -30.99 -12.01
N PHE A 116 -1.98 -30.58 -12.03
CA PHE A 116 -2.38 -29.17 -11.95
C PHE A 116 -2.04 -28.55 -10.58
N GLY A 117 -2.37 -29.24 -9.48
CA GLY A 117 -2.04 -28.79 -8.13
C GLY A 117 -0.54 -28.76 -7.88
N ALA A 118 0.18 -29.76 -8.40
CA ALA A 118 1.63 -29.84 -8.33
C ALA A 118 2.27 -28.67 -9.08
N ALA A 119 1.94 -28.45 -10.36
CA ALA A 119 2.50 -27.36 -11.17
C ALA A 119 2.28 -25.97 -10.54
N LEU A 120 1.16 -25.75 -9.85
CA LEU A 120 0.84 -24.48 -9.19
C LEU A 120 1.29 -24.38 -7.72
N THR A 121 1.97 -25.40 -7.19
CA THR A 121 2.31 -25.54 -5.77
C THR A 121 3.04 -24.32 -5.19
N ASN A 122 3.91 -23.68 -5.96
CA ASN A 122 4.69 -22.53 -5.48
C ASN A 122 4.19 -21.18 -6.02
N MET A 123 3.11 -21.17 -6.80
CA MET A 123 2.69 -19.99 -7.55
C MET A 123 2.04 -18.91 -6.66
N TYR A 124 1.68 -19.25 -5.42
CA TYR A 124 1.28 -18.25 -4.43
C TYR A 124 2.47 -17.36 -3.98
N ILE A 125 3.72 -17.85 -4.01
CA ILE A 125 4.90 -17.11 -3.57
C ILE A 125 5.16 -15.83 -4.39
N PRO A 126 5.21 -15.86 -5.74
CA PRO A 126 5.41 -14.63 -6.52
C PRO A 126 4.28 -13.61 -6.32
N VAL A 127 3.05 -14.06 -6.02
CA VAL A 127 1.95 -13.16 -5.63
C VAL A 127 2.25 -12.45 -4.30
N LEU A 128 2.80 -13.17 -3.32
CA LEU A 128 3.23 -12.57 -2.05
C LEU A 128 4.42 -11.62 -2.24
N ILE A 129 5.38 -11.96 -3.10
CA ILE A 129 6.47 -11.06 -3.48
C ILE A 129 5.88 -9.78 -4.09
N GLN A 130 4.97 -9.90 -5.05
CA GLN A 130 4.30 -8.73 -5.64
C GLN A 130 3.55 -7.91 -4.58
N LEU A 131 2.87 -8.57 -3.64
CA LEU A 131 2.15 -7.91 -2.55
C LEU A 131 3.10 -7.06 -1.71
N VAL A 132 4.24 -7.61 -1.29
CA VAL A 132 5.26 -6.93 -0.50
C VAL A 132 5.85 -5.74 -1.25
N PHE A 133 6.20 -5.94 -2.53
CA PHE A 133 6.74 -4.88 -3.37
C PHE A 133 5.75 -3.75 -3.63
N SER A 134 4.47 -4.11 -3.80
CA SER A 134 3.40 -3.17 -4.09
C SER A 134 2.88 -2.43 -2.85
N PHE A 135 3.19 -2.89 -1.65
CA PHE A 135 2.70 -2.28 -0.40
C PHE A 135 3.34 -0.90 -0.14
N PRO A 136 2.60 0.08 0.44
CA PRO A 136 1.15 0.12 0.72
C PRO A 136 0.21 0.50 -0.44
N TRP A 137 0.72 0.92 -1.60
CA TRP A 137 -0.12 1.57 -2.64
C TRP A 137 -0.69 0.63 -3.72
N GLY A 138 -0.37 -0.67 -3.65
CA GLY A 138 -0.81 -1.67 -4.62
C GLY A 138 -0.19 -1.54 -6.01
N ARG A 139 0.96 -0.86 -6.15
CA ARG A 139 1.62 -0.59 -7.44
C ARG A 139 3.13 -0.73 -7.36
N LEU A 140 3.74 -1.24 -8.44
CA LEU A 140 5.19 -1.33 -8.63
C LEU A 140 5.71 0.00 -9.21
N ARG A 141 6.55 0.71 -8.42
CA ARG A 141 7.01 2.07 -8.72
C ARG A 141 8.19 2.05 -9.69
N HIS A 142 9.15 1.16 -9.48
CA HIS A 142 10.38 1.12 -10.27
C HIS A 142 10.37 0.01 -11.33
N ARG A 143 11.12 0.21 -12.42
CA ARG A 143 11.22 -0.78 -13.51
C ARG A 143 11.86 -2.08 -13.02
N TRP A 144 12.88 -1.99 -12.16
CA TRP A 144 13.54 -3.17 -11.59
C TRP A 144 12.57 -4.01 -10.73
N GLU A 145 11.63 -3.39 -10.01
CA GLU A 145 10.60 -4.11 -9.24
C GLU A 145 9.69 -4.93 -10.16
N ARG A 146 9.34 -4.37 -11.32
CA ARG A 146 8.51 -5.07 -12.32
C ARG A 146 9.24 -6.25 -12.94
N TRP A 147 10.52 -6.06 -13.29
CA TRP A 147 11.36 -7.14 -13.80
C TRP A 147 11.58 -8.23 -12.75
N PHE A 148 11.83 -7.86 -11.49
CA PHE A 148 12.02 -8.81 -10.40
C PHE A 148 10.75 -9.63 -10.12
N VAL A 149 9.59 -8.96 -10.02
CA VAL A 149 8.30 -9.64 -9.83
C VAL A 149 7.97 -10.52 -11.03
N GLY A 150 8.08 -10.00 -12.25
CA GLY A 150 7.82 -10.78 -13.48
C GLY A 150 8.76 -11.98 -13.60
N GLY A 151 10.05 -11.80 -13.30
CA GLY A 151 11.04 -12.85 -13.25
C GLY A 151 10.72 -13.90 -12.18
N SER A 152 10.20 -13.49 -11.02
CA SER A 152 9.75 -14.41 -9.97
C SER A 152 8.58 -15.27 -10.46
N TYR A 153 7.60 -14.70 -11.16
CA TYR A 153 6.50 -15.48 -11.76
C TYR A 153 7.00 -16.49 -12.78
N ALA A 154 7.86 -16.05 -13.71
CA ALA A 154 8.44 -16.95 -14.72
C ALA A 154 9.25 -18.08 -14.07
N TYR A 155 10.08 -17.72 -13.08
CA TYR A 155 10.89 -18.65 -12.31
C TYR A 155 10.03 -19.72 -11.64
N TYR A 156 9.01 -19.34 -10.85
CA TYR A 156 8.17 -20.31 -10.15
C TYR A 156 7.29 -21.13 -11.10
N ALA A 157 6.99 -20.63 -12.30
CA ALA A 157 6.23 -21.37 -13.32
C ALA A 157 7.09 -22.44 -13.97
N VAL A 158 8.35 -22.11 -14.28
CA VAL A 158 9.29 -23.02 -14.94
C VAL A 158 9.88 -24.03 -13.96
N ALA A 159 10.18 -23.62 -12.72
CA ALA A 159 10.89 -24.46 -11.76
C ALA A 159 10.15 -25.76 -11.48
N VAL A 160 8.88 -25.66 -11.09
CA VAL A 160 8.09 -26.85 -10.70
C VAL A 160 7.73 -27.71 -11.91
N VAL A 161 7.42 -27.09 -13.06
CA VAL A 161 7.13 -27.85 -14.30
C VAL A 161 8.37 -28.61 -14.78
N SER A 162 9.55 -27.99 -14.70
CA SER A 162 10.82 -28.66 -15.02
C SER A 162 11.11 -29.82 -14.08
N GLU A 163 10.85 -29.67 -12.78
CA GLU A 163 11.00 -30.77 -11.81
C GLU A 163 10.03 -31.92 -12.09
N LEU A 164 8.77 -31.62 -12.41
CA LEU A 164 7.76 -32.63 -12.75
C LEU A 164 8.12 -33.41 -14.04
N ALA A 165 8.89 -32.83 -14.96
CA ALA A 165 9.34 -33.56 -16.15
C ALA A 165 10.24 -34.76 -15.83
N PHE A 166 10.88 -34.78 -14.65
CA PHE A 166 11.85 -35.80 -14.26
C PHE A 166 11.49 -36.62 -13.02
N LEU A 167 10.29 -36.39 -12.46
CA LEU A 167 9.85 -37.01 -11.20
C LEU A 167 8.84 -38.14 -11.44
N ASP A 168 9.26 -39.39 -11.19
CA ASP A 168 8.32 -40.50 -11.00
C ASP A 168 7.72 -40.46 -9.59
N THR A 169 6.39 -40.35 -9.52
CA THR A 169 5.62 -40.29 -8.28
C THR A 169 5.74 -41.55 -7.42
N HIS A 170 6.04 -42.70 -8.02
CA HIS A 170 6.26 -43.96 -7.28
C HIS A 170 7.48 -43.90 -6.36
N ARG A 171 8.45 -43.02 -6.64
CA ARG A 171 9.61 -42.79 -5.76
C ARG A 171 9.28 -41.97 -4.51
N VAL A 172 8.23 -41.15 -4.58
CA VAL A 172 7.78 -40.32 -3.46
C VAL A 172 6.97 -41.14 -2.47
N SER A 173 6.08 -41.98 -2.99
CA SER A 173 5.47 -43.03 -2.19
C SER A 173 5.14 -44.22 -3.09
N PRO A 174 5.50 -45.46 -2.69
CA PRO A 174 5.26 -46.66 -3.49
C PRO A 174 3.78 -46.91 -3.81
N ALA A 175 2.88 -46.25 -3.08
CA ALA A 175 1.45 -46.35 -3.32
C ALA A 175 0.94 -45.44 -4.46
N HIS A 176 1.77 -44.50 -4.94
CA HIS A 176 1.40 -43.64 -6.08
C HIS A 176 1.67 -44.35 -7.40
N PRO A 177 0.67 -44.43 -8.31
CA PRO A 177 0.92 -44.91 -9.66
C PRO A 177 1.86 -43.93 -10.41
N PRO A 178 2.73 -44.41 -11.32
CA PRO A 178 3.58 -43.53 -12.13
C PRO A 178 2.79 -42.61 -13.07
N SER A 179 1.59 -43.01 -13.47
CA SER A 179 0.69 -42.26 -14.37
C SER A 179 0.06 -41.02 -13.73
N LEU A 180 0.31 -40.79 -12.45
CA LEU A 180 -0.24 -39.68 -11.68
C LEU A 180 0.33 -38.33 -12.14
N ASN A 181 1.61 -38.31 -12.54
CA ASN A 181 2.28 -37.13 -13.08
C ASN A 181 2.22 -37.14 -14.62
N LEU A 182 1.32 -36.34 -15.19
CA LEU A 182 1.13 -36.25 -16.64
C LEU A 182 2.25 -35.48 -17.36
N LEU A 183 3.09 -34.77 -16.64
CA LEU A 183 4.22 -34.03 -17.21
C LEU A 183 5.51 -34.87 -17.24
N LEU A 184 5.48 -36.10 -16.73
CA LEU A 184 6.65 -36.97 -16.71
C LEU A 184 7.14 -37.28 -18.13
N VAL A 185 8.35 -36.83 -18.45
CA VAL A 185 9.03 -37.14 -19.70
C VAL A 185 9.93 -38.35 -19.52
N ARG A 186 10.74 -38.35 -18.45
CA ARG A 186 11.67 -39.43 -18.13
C ARG A 186 12.04 -39.38 -16.65
N ASP A 187 11.98 -40.52 -15.96
CA ASP A 187 12.50 -40.63 -14.60
C ASP A 187 14.03 -40.51 -14.58
N ASP A 188 14.56 -39.41 -14.02
CA ASP A 188 15.98 -39.24 -13.74
C ASP A 188 16.19 -38.54 -12.38
N PRO A 189 16.46 -39.30 -11.31
CA PRO A 189 16.61 -38.76 -9.97
C PRO A 189 17.84 -37.83 -9.82
N ARG A 190 18.87 -37.96 -10.68
CA ARG A 190 20.05 -37.08 -10.61
C ARG A 190 19.70 -35.70 -11.16
N VAL A 191 18.99 -35.66 -12.29
CA VAL A 191 18.49 -34.40 -12.88
C VAL A 191 17.49 -33.74 -11.95
N PHE A 192 16.54 -34.50 -11.39
CA PHE A 192 15.58 -34.00 -10.43
C PHE A 192 16.27 -33.36 -9.20
N ALA A 193 17.24 -34.06 -8.59
CA ALA A 193 17.99 -33.54 -7.45
C ALA A 193 18.80 -32.28 -7.81
N ALA A 194 19.45 -32.26 -8.98
CA ALA A 194 20.19 -31.09 -9.45
C ALA A 194 19.26 -29.88 -9.65
N LEU A 195 18.08 -30.07 -10.26
CA LEU A 195 17.07 -29.03 -10.42
C LEU A 195 16.60 -28.49 -9.08
N GLN A 196 16.32 -29.37 -8.10
CA GLN A 196 15.93 -28.95 -6.75
C GLN A 196 17.01 -28.10 -6.06
N VAL A 197 18.29 -28.46 -6.23
CA VAL A 197 19.41 -27.66 -5.66
C VAL A 197 19.52 -26.30 -6.36
N ILE A 198 19.47 -26.28 -7.69
CA ILE A 198 19.58 -25.04 -8.49
C ILE A 198 18.41 -24.10 -8.18
N PHE A 199 17.18 -24.59 -8.27
CA PHE A 199 15.98 -23.81 -7.95
C PHE A 199 15.94 -23.47 -6.46
N GLY A 200 16.32 -24.37 -5.56
CA GLY A 200 16.49 -24.05 -4.14
C GLY A 200 17.40 -22.84 -3.92
N ALA A 201 18.58 -22.82 -4.55
CA ALA A 201 19.54 -21.72 -4.46
C ALA A 201 18.99 -20.41 -5.05
N VAL A 202 18.34 -20.46 -6.21
CA VAL A 202 17.70 -19.28 -6.82
C VAL A 202 16.56 -18.75 -5.94
N GLY A 203 15.74 -19.63 -5.38
CA GLY A 203 14.67 -19.28 -4.45
C GLY A 203 15.21 -18.58 -3.18
N ILE A 204 16.32 -19.07 -2.63
CA ILE A 204 17.03 -18.41 -1.53
C ILE A 204 17.52 -17.02 -1.95
N ALA A 205 18.14 -16.89 -3.13
CA ALA A 205 18.61 -15.61 -3.65
C ALA A 205 17.46 -14.60 -3.82
N LEU A 206 16.31 -15.02 -4.37
CA LEU A 206 15.10 -14.18 -4.45
C LEU A 206 14.62 -13.76 -3.06
N GLY A 207 14.65 -14.67 -2.09
CA GLY A 207 14.33 -14.38 -0.69
C GLY A 207 15.28 -13.35 -0.07
N VAL A 208 16.58 -13.46 -0.31
CA VAL A 208 17.59 -12.49 0.16
C VAL A 208 17.36 -11.13 -0.46
N VAL A 209 17.06 -11.05 -1.77
CA VAL A 209 16.72 -9.78 -2.43
C VAL A 209 15.46 -9.17 -1.83
N LEU A 210 14.41 -9.99 -1.62
CA LEU A 210 13.18 -9.53 -0.95
C LEU A 210 13.51 -8.94 0.42
N ILE A 211 14.28 -9.64 1.26
CA ILE A 211 14.71 -9.18 2.58
C ILE A 211 15.57 -7.90 2.49
N GLY A 212 16.49 -7.81 1.53
CA GLY A 212 17.28 -6.60 1.29
C GLY A 212 16.39 -5.39 0.99
N VAL A 213 15.37 -5.56 0.16
CA VAL A 213 14.38 -4.52 -0.17
C VAL A 213 13.54 -4.15 1.06
N VAL A 214 13.13 -5.13 1.85
CA VAL A 214 12.44 -4.94 3.14
C VAL A 214 13.27 -4.05 4.06
N VAL A 215 14.53 -4.40 4.27
CA VAL A 215 15.45 -3.71 5.18
C VAL A 215 15.78 -2.31 4.65
N ALA A 216 16.01 -2.15 3.35
CA ALA A 216 16.27 -0.86 2.73
C ALA A 216 15.08 0.10 2.93
N ARG A 217 13.86 -0.36 2.64
CA ARG A 217 12.62 0.41 2.85
C ARG A 217 12.33 0.69 4.32
N TRP A 218 12.72 -0.22 5.22
CA TRP A 218 12.61 -0.01 6.67
C TRP A 218 13.54 1.10 7.15
N ARG A 219 14.80 1.10 6.68
CA ARG A 219 15.82 2.09 7.04
C ARG A 219 15.54 3.47 6.46
N SER A 220 15.02 3.54 5.23
CA SER A 220 14.71 4.82 4.58
C SER A 220 13.38 5.44 5.04
N GLY A 221 12.55 4.72 5.79
CA GLY A 221 11.22 5.18 6.19
C GLY A 221 11.20 6.00 7.48
N SER A 222 10.25 6.92 7.60
CA SER A 222 9.97 7.64 8.86
C SER A 222 9.54 6.67 9.98
N PRO A 223 9.70 7.02 11.27
CA PRO A 223 9.36 6.13 12.39
C PRO A 223 7.92 5.60 12.35
N ALA A 224 7.00 6.45 11.92
CA ALA A 224 5.59 6.08 11.80
C ALA A 224 5.28 5.28 10.51
N TYR A 225 6.16 5.29 9.49
CA TYR A 225 6.12 4.33 8.38
C TYR A 225 6.59 2.96 8.85
N ARG A 226 7.72 2.91 9.58
CA ARG A 226 8.25 1.68 10.19
C ARG A 226 7.19 1.00 11.05
N ALA A 227 6.56 1.71 11.98
CA ALA A 227 5.50 1.15 12.83
C ALA A 227 4.28 0.61 12.05
N ALA A 228 3.93 1.22 10.92
CA ALA A 228 2.79 0.80 10.11
C ALA A 228 3.09 -0.44 9.25
N VAL A 229 4.33 -0.59 8.76
CA VAL A 229 4.71 -1.71 7.87
C VAL A 229 5.40 -2.86 8.64
N ALA A 230 5.78 -2.67 9.90
CA ALA A 230 6.45 -3.68 10.73
C ALA A 230 5.80 -5.06 10.73
N PRO A 231 4.48 -5.20 10.93
CA PRO A 231 3.87 -6.52 10.96
C PRO A 231 4.06 -7.26 9.62
N LEU A 232 3.90 -6.55 8.51
CA LEU A 232 4.06 -7.10 7.16
C LEU A 232 5.50 -7.57 6.93
N TRP A 233 6.47 -6.77 7.34
CA TRP A 233 7.88 -7.11 7.19
C TRP A 233 8.28 -8.30 8.06
N ILE A 234 7.79 -8.37 9.31
CA ILE A 234 8.01 -9.51 10.20
C ILE A 234 7.43 -10.78 9.60
N ALA A 235 6.21 -10.73 9.06
CA ALA A 235 5.59 -11.89 8.44
C ALA A 235 6.28 -12.29 7.13
N ALA A 236 6.73 -11.34 6.31
CA ALA A 236 7.52 -11.62 5.12
C ALA A 236 8.87 -12.27 5.45
N LEU A 237 9.56 -11.77 6.49
CA LEU A 237 10.80 -12.35 6.99
C LEU A 237 10.58 -13.77 7.51
N LEU A 238 9.57 -13.95 8.35
CA LEU A 238 9.24 -15.25 8.94
C LEU A 238 8.81 -16.28 7.87
N GLY A 239 7.99 -15.86 6.90
CA GLY A 239 7.58 -16.70 5.78
C GLY A 239 8.75 -17.07 4.87
N THR A 240 9.66 -16.13 4.58
CA THR A 240 10.86 -16.38 3.79
C THR A 240 11.79 -17.34 4.53
N ALA A 241 12.02 -17.12 5.82
CA ALA A 241 12.82 -18.00 6.67
C ALA A 241 12.23 -19.42 6.74
N ALA A 242 10.93 -19.56 7.00
CA ALA A 242 10.26 -20.86 7.03
C ALA A 242 10.33 -21.60 5.68
N THR A 243 10.25 -20.86 4.57
CA THR A 243 10.35 -21.43 3.22
C THR A 243 11.78 -21.87 2.91
N ALA A 244 12.79 -21.06 3.25
CA ALA A 244 14.21 -21.38 3.05
C ALA A 244 14.71 -22.50 3.97
N TRP A 245 14.12 -22.64 5.16
CA TRP A 245 14.48 -23.66 6.15
C TRP A 245 14.11 -25.08 5.68
N THR A 246 13.04 -25.23 4.89
CA THR A 246 12.56 -26.53 4.40
C THR A 246 13.63 -27.29 3.59
N PRO A 247 14.18 -26.75 2.49
CA PRO A 247 15.24 -27.43 1.74
C PRO A 247 16.54 -27.55 2.55
N LEU A 248 16.85 -26.58 3.43
CA LEU A 248 18.05 -26.60 4.24
C LEU A 248 18.05 -27.79 5.21
N VAL A 249 16.99 -27.99 5.99
CA VAL A 249 16.92 -29.12 6.95
C VAL A 249 16.85 -30.47 6.26
N SER A 250 16.25 -30.53 5.06
CA SER A 250 16.15 -31.77 4.27
C SER A 250 17.51 -32.39 3.93
N VAL A 251 18.58 -31.59 3.90
CA VAL A 251 19.95 -32.05 3.63
C VAL A 251 20.65 -32.59 4.89
N TRP A 252 20.26 -32.14 6.08
CA TRP A 252 20.99 -32.42 7.33
C TRP A 252 20.26 -33.37 8.29
N VAL A 253 18.94 -33.48 8.20
CA VAL A 253 18.11 -34.21 9.18
C VAL A 253 17.12 -35.14 8.48
N HIS A 254 17.29 -36.45 8.68
CA HIS A 254 16.41 -37.50 8.14
C HIS A 254 15.16 -37.78 9.01
N SER A 255 14.82 -36.90 9.97
CA SER A 255 13.69 -37.08 10.89
C SER A 255 12.32 -36.84 10.23
N PRO A 256 11.22 -37.40 10.78
CA PRO A 256 9.87 -37.24 10.24
C PRO A 256 9.50 -35.77 10.12
N GLN A 257 9.23 -35.32 8.89
CA GLN A 257 9.07 -33.89 8.59
C GLN A 257 7.73 -33.29 9.10
N HIS A 258 6.86 -34.11 9.67
CA HIS A 258 5.47 -33.75 10.00
C HIS A 258 5.32 -32.81 11.19
N ALA A 259 6.16 -32.92 12.23
CA ALA A 259 6.00 -32.10 13.43
C ALA A 259 6.36 -30.62 13.17
N TRP A 260 7.43 -30.37 12.40
CA TRP A 260 7.90 -29.00 12.15
C TRP A 260 7.08 -28.27 11.08
N THR A 261 6.55 -28.98 10.09
CA THR A 261 5.64 -28.41 9.08
C THR A 261 4.38 -27.86 9.74
N LEU A 262 3.78 -28.64 10.65
CA LEU A 262 2.62 -28.25 11.46
C LEU A 262 2.91 -27.06 12.40
N LEU A 263 4.05 -27.07 13.08
CA LEU A 263 4.35 -26.07 14.12
C LEU A 263 4.95 -24.77 13.57
N LEU A 264 5.63 -24.79 12.41
CA LEU A 264 6.36 -23.63 11.91
C LEU A 264 5.83 -23.13 10.55
N ARG A 265 5.57 -24.02 9.58
CA ARG A 265 5.27 -23.62 8.20
C ARG A 265 3.85 -23.05 8.04
N TYR A 266 2.83 -23.73 8.57
CA TYR A 266 1.45 -23.23 8.48
C TYR A 266 1.22 -21.95 9.28
N PRO A 267 1.65 -21.85 10.55
CA PRO A 267 1.46 -20.64 11.35
C PRO A 267 2.18 -19.43 10.76
N SER A 268 3.45 -19.58 10.32
CA SER A 268 4.21 -18.49 9.70
C SER A 268 3.55 -17.97 8.41
N THR A 269 3.01 -18.88 7.60
CA THR A 269 2.32 -18.50 6.36
C THR A 269 0.98 -17.83 6.63
N ALA A 270 0.22 -18.30 7.62
CA ALA A 270 -1.02 -17.68 8.08
C ALA A 270 -0.79 -16.29 8.71
N LEU A 271 0.41 -16.04 9.22
CA LEU A 271 0.77 -14.74 9.79
C LEU A 271 0.86 -13.63 8.74
N ILE A 272 1.16 -13.96 7.48
CA ILE A 272 1.28 -13.00 6.37
C ILE A 272 -0.03 -12.23 6.13
N PRO A 273 -1.19 -12.86 5.87
CA PRO A 273 -2.44 -12.13 5.63
C PRO A 273 -2.90 -11.37 6.88
N LEU A 274 -2.68 -11.93 8.07
CA LEU A 274 -2.99 -11.25 9.34
C LEU A 274 -2.12 -10.00 9.53
N ALA A 275 -0.83 -10.08 9.23
CA ALA A 275 0.08 -8.95 9.27
C ALA A 275 -0.31 -7.85 8.29
N VAL A 276 -0.77 -8.21 7.08
CA VAL A 276 -1.30 -7.24 6.11
C VAL A 276 -2.53 -6.53 6.69
N LEU A 277 -3.49 -7.28 7.27
CA LEU A 277 -4.68 -6.70 7.92
C LEU A 277 -4.31 -5.75 9.07
N VAL A 278 -3.40 -6.18 9.95
CA VAL A 278 -2.92 -5.35 11.08
C VAL A 278 -2.20 -4.10 10.58
N GLY A 279 -1.36 -4.21 9.55
CA GLY A 279 -0.68 -3.07 8.93
C GLY A 279 -1.68 -2.07 8.32
N MET A 280 -2.70 -2.56 7.62
CA MET A 280 -3.77 -1.71 7.08
C MET A 280 -4.60 -1.04 8.17
N TRP A 281 -4.96 -1.76 9.23
CA TRP A 281 -5.74 -1.23 10.35
C TRP A 281 -4.96 -0.16 11.12
N ARG A 282 -3.69 -0.41 11.46
CA ARG A 282 -2.79 0.56 12.11
C ARG A 282 -2.59 1.82 11.27
N TYR A 283 -2.43 1.67 9.95
CA TYR A 283 -2.34 2.81 9.04
C TYR A 283 -3.63 3.64 9.04
N ARG A 284 -4.80 3.01 9.26
CA ARG A 284 -6.10 3.69 9.34
C ARG A 284 -6.27 4.45 10.66
N VAL A 285 -5.91 3.84 11.80
CA VAL A 285 -6.01 4.47 13.13
C VAL A 285 -5.10 5.71 13.20
N ALA A 286 -3.86 5.60 12.71
CA ALA A 286 -2.93 6.73 12.64
C ALA A 286 -3.44 7.89 11.77
N ARG A 287 -4.33 7.64 10.80
CA ARG A 287 -4.90 8.65 9.89
C ARG A 287 -6.29 9.14 10.33
N ALA A 288 -7.04 8.32 11.08
CA ALA A 288 -8.35 8.69 11.62
C ALA A 288 -8.21 9.71 12.77
N ALA A 289 -7.15 9.59 13.59
CA ALA A 289 -6.79 10.60 14.58
C ALA A 289 -6.58 11.98 13.94
N VAL A 290 -5.98 12.02 12.74
CA VAL A 290 -5.77 13.26 11.96
C VAL A 290 -7.07 13.80 11.37
N ARG A 291 -8.03 12.93 11.00
CA ARG A 291 -9.32 13.35 10.43
C ARG A 291 -10.28 13.95 11.47
N ASN A 292 -10.29 13.41 12.70
CA ASN A 292 -11.13 13.95 13.77
C ASN A 292 -10.61 15.30 14.27
N LEU A 293 -9.29 15.51 14.23
CA LEU A 293 -8.69 16.82 14.46
C LEU A 293 -9.12 17.85 13.39
N MET A 294 -9.43 17.41 12.17
CA MET A 294 -9.82 18.27 11.05
C MET A 294 -11.30 18.67 11.06
N ILE A 295 -12.13 18.05 11.91
CA ILE A 295 -13.53 18.44 12.16
C ILE A 295 -13.63 19.43 13.34
N GLU A 296 -12.59 19.48 14.19
CA GLU A 296 -12.47 20.44 15.29
C GLU A 296 -11.93 21.81 14.83
N ILE A 297 -11.38 21.90 13.61
CA ILE A 297 -10.81 23.13 13.01
C ILE A 297 -11.85 23.92 12.20
N GLY A 298 -13.14 23.79 12.53
CA GLY A 298 -14.19 24.62 11.95
C GLY A 298 -14.30 26.03 12.55
N THR A 299 -13.65 26.29 13.69
CA THR A 299 -14.00 27.46 14.54
C THR A 299 -12.84 28.16 15.25
N ALA A 300 -11.59 27.71 15.12
CA ALA A 300 -10.45 28.31 15.83
C ALA A 300 -9.46 29.03 14.89
N PRO A 301 -8.91 30.20 15.27
CA PRO A 301 -7.88 30.89 14.51
C PRO A 301 -6.65 29.99 14.34
N LEU A 302 -6.05 30.04 13.15
CA LEU A 302 -4.84 29.29 12.80
C LEU A 302 -3.65 29.78 13.63
N GLY A 303 -3.47 29.20 14.81
CA GLY A 303 -2.24 29.30 15.60
C GLY A 303 -1.23 28.20 15.24
N ASP A 304 -0.10 28.17 15.96
CA ASP A 304 1.01 27.21 15.80
C ASP A 304 0.54 25.74 15.72
N GLY A 305 -0.56 25.40 16.41
CA GLY A 305 -1.15 24.06 16.41
C GLY A 305 -1.61 23.53 15.05
N VAL A 306 -1.99 24.38 14.09
CA VAL A 306 -2.39 23.91 12.74
C VAL A 306 -1.17 23.59 11.88
N ILE A 307 -0.09 24.37 12.01
CA ILE A 307 1.17 24.05 11.33
C ILE A 307 1.75 22.77 11.93
N ASP A 308 1.69 22.58 13.24
CA ASP A 308 2.13 21.35 13.88
C ASP A 308 1.26 20.13 13.53
N ALA A 309 -0.06 20.33 13.37
CA ALA A 309 -0.95 19.31 12.85
C ALA A 309 -0.65 18.96 11.38
N LEU A 310 -0.31 19.95 10.55
CA LEU A 310 0.12 19.73 9.16
C LEU A 310 1.48 19.02 9.09
N ARG A 311 2.44 19.43 9.92
CA ARG A 311 3.74 18.75 10.10
C ARG A 311 3.54 17.29 10.51
N ALA A 312 2.63 17.03 11.46
CA ALA A 312 2.29 15.67 11.89
C ALA A 312 1.55 14.87 10.81
N ALA A 313 0.63 15.49 10.08
CA ALA A 313 -0.16 14.85 9.03
C ALA A 313 0.68 14.49 7.79
N LEU A 314 1.61 15.37 7.41
CA LEU A 314 2.56 15.17 6.32
C LEU A 314 3.83 14.43 6.78
N ARG A 315 4.01 14.30 8.10
CA ARG A 315 5.19 13.73 8.77
C ARG A 315 6.50 14.39 8.34
N ASP A 316 6.41 15.69 8.12
CA ASP A 316 7.51 16.58 7.76
C ASP A 316 7.66 17.62 8.87
N PRO A 317 8.65 17.49 9.77
CA PRO A 317 8.86 18.45 10.85
C PRO A 317 9.35 19.82 10.35
N ASP A 318 9.96 19.85 9.16
CA ASP A 318 10.50 21.05 8.54
C ASP A 318 9.47 21.78 7.67
N LEU A 319 8.24 21.26 7.60
CA LEU A 319 7.17 21.90 6.84
C LEU A 319 6.94 23.32 7.35
N ALA A 320 7.05 24.26 6.41
CA ALA A 320 6.88 25.67 6.66
C ALA A 320 5.80 26.24 5.73
N LEU A 321 4.90 27.01 6.33
CA LEU A 321 3.92 27.81 5.61
C LEU A 321 4.40 29.26 5.64
N TRP A 322 4.62 29.83 4.47
CA TRP A 322 5.00 31.24 4.32
C TRP A 322 3.87 32.01 3.69
N SER A 323 3.51 33.15 4.27
CA SER A 323 2.52 34.07 3.69
C SER A 323 3.21 35.04 2.73
N PHE A 324 2.48 35.56 1.76
CA PHE A 324 3.01 36.55 0.82
C PHE A 324 2.67 37.96 1.28
N SER A 325 3.69 38.79 1.53
CA SER A 325 3.52 40.19 1.91
C SER A 325 3.62 41.09 0.69
N ARG A 326 2.50 41.74 0.32
CA ARG A 326 2.48 42.70 -0.79
C ARG A 326 3.32 43.95 -0.54
N ALA A 327 3.41 44.39 0.72
CA ALA A 327 4.17 45.59 1.08
C ALA A 327 5.69 45.43 0.89
N ARG A 328 6.18 44.18 0.90
CA ARG A 328 7.61 43.84 0.79
C ARG A 328 7.95 43.02 -0.45
N ASP A 329 6.95 42.74 -1.30
CA ASP A 329 7.04 41.87 -2.48
C ASP A 329 7.82 40.56 -2.22
N GLY A 330 7.46 39.85 -1.15
CA GLY A 330 8.22 38.69 -0.69
C GLY A 330 7.48 37.77 0.28
N TYR A 331 8.04 36.59 0.51
CA TYR A 331 7.51 35.60 1.44
C TYR A 331 7.97 35.91 2.88
N VAL A 332 7.05 35.75 3.83
CA VAL A 332 7.33 35.93 5.26
C VAL A 332 6.90 34.71 6.06
N ASP A 333 7.64 34.40 7.13
CA ASP A 333 7.27 33.35 8.08
C ASP A 333 6.16 33.81 9.04
N ALA A 334 5.72 32.91 9.93
CA ALA A 334 4.70 33.20 10.94
C ALA A 334 5.10 34.33 11.91
N GLN A 335 6.40 34.65 12.01
CA GLN A 335 6.94 35.72 12.84
C GLN A 335 7.22 37.00 12.03
N GLY A 336 6.81 37.04 10.75
CA GLY A 336 6.98 38.20 9.87
C GLY A 336 8.42 38.39 9.36
N ARG A 337 9.30 37.40 9.52
CA ARG A 337 10.67 37.45 9.01
C ARG A 337 10.69 37.09 7.52
N PRO A 338 11.41 37.84 6.69
CA PRO A 338 11.51 37.56 5.26
C PRO A 338 12.22 36.24 5.00
N GLN A 339 11.71 35.45 4.05
CA GLN A 339 12.24 34.16 3.64
C GLN A 339 12.40 34.09 2.12
N VAL A 340 13.43 33.36 1.67
CA VAL A 340 13.70 33.13 0.25
C VAL A 340 13.32 31.69 -0.10
N LEU A 341 12.68 31.50 -1.26
CA LEU A 341 12.33 30.17 -1.75
C LEU A 341 13.58 29.28 -1.92
N PRO A 342 13.51 28.00 -1.51
CA PRO A 342 14.61 27.07 -1.73
C PRO A 342 15.00 27.00 -3.21
N PRO A 343 16.30 27.05 -3.56
CA PRO A 343 16.76 26.87 -4.93
C PRO A 343 16.45 25.45 -5.44
N ARG A 344 16.39 25.24 -6.76
CA ARG A 344 16.00 23.96 -7.39
C ARG A 344 16.84 22.73 -7.00
N ASN A 345 18.02 22.92 -6.41
CA ASN A 345 18.91 21.85 -5.95
C ASN A 345 18.82 21.57 -4.43
N ASP A 346 17.90 22.22 -3.73
CA ASP A 346 17.65 21.98 -2.30
C ASP A 346 16.85 20.67 -2.12
N PRO A 347 17.09 19.88 -1.06
CA PRO A 347 16.20 18.78 -0.66
C PRO A 347 14.75 19.22 -0.39
N ARG A 348 14.48 20.51 -0.22
CA ARG A 348 13.14 21.08 -0.02
C ARG A 348 12.55 21.61 -1.32
N GLU A 349 11.28 21.30 -1.53
CA GLU A 349 10.50 21.78 -2.66
C GLU A 349 9.45 22.80 -2.17
N ALA A 350 9.22 23.85 -2.95
CA ALA A 350 8.25 24.88 -2.62
C ALA A 350 7.16 24.95 -3.67
N THR A 351 5.91 25.03 -3.21
CA THR A 351 4.73 25.20 -4.09
C THR A 351 4.01 26.49 -3.75
N ALA A 352 3.82 27.34 -4.75
CA ALA A 352 3.03 28.56 -4.62
C ALA A 352 1.55 28.26 -4.33
N LEU A 353 0.97 29.02 -3.40
CA LEU A 353 -0.44 28.99 -3.02
C LEU A 353 -1.14 30.16 -3.71
N ILE A 354 -2.06 29.84 -4.63
CA ILE A 354 -2.77 30.82 -5.45
C ILE A 354 -4.27 30.61 -5.25
N ARG A 355 -5.01 31.71 -5.01
CA ARG A 355 -6.47 31.73 -4.94
C ARG A 355 -7.01 32.84 -5.82
N ASP A 356 -7.97 32.52 -6.69
CA ASP A 356 -8.61 33.49 -7.60
C ASP A 356 -7.61 34.35 -8.40
N GLY A 357 -6.48 33.74 -8.80
CA GLY A 357 -5.40 34.41 -9.54
C GLY A 357 -4.42 35.22 -8.70
N VAL A 358 -4.62 35.29 -7.38
CA VAL A 358 -3.79 36.06 -6.44
C VAL A 358 -2.87 35.12 -5.66
N LEU A 359 -1.58 35.49 -5.58
CA LEU A 359 -0.59 34.79 -4.76
C LEU A 359 -0.84 35.08 -3.28
N VAL A 360 -1.08 34.03 -2.49
CA VAL A 360 -1.41 34.13 -1.06
C VAL A 360 -0.23 33.67 -0.19
N GLY A 361 0.62 32.77 -0.69
CA GLY A 361 1.77 32.26 0.05
C GLY A 361 2.53 31.16 -0.68
N ALA A 362 3.40 30.46 0.05
CA ALA A 362 4.10 29.27 -0.41
C ALA A 362 4.11 28.20 0.69
N LEU A 363 3.95 26.94 0.26
CA LEU A 363 4.16 25.78 1.12
C LEU A 363 5.52 25.18 0.80
N VAL A 364 6.40 25.08 1.79
CA VAL A 364 7.73 24.48 1.68
C VAL A 364 7.73 23.14 2.40
N TYR A 365 8.17 22.10 1.72
CA TYR A 365 8.12 20.71 2.20
C TYR A 365 9.28 19.88 1.64
N ASP A 366 9.62 18.77 2.31
CA ASP A 366 10.60 17.81 1.83
C ASP A 366 10.15 17.19 0.49
N ARG A 367 11.06 17.09 -0.49
CA ARG A 367 10.80 16.51 -1.82
C ARG A 367 10.20 15.09 -1.77
N ALA A 368 10.41 14.33 -0.71
CA ALA A 368 9.76 13.04 -0.48
C ALA A 368 8.22 13.13 -0.36
N VAL A 369 7.67 14.30 -0.02
CA VAL A 369 6.23 14.56 0.09
C VAL A 369 5.59 14.82 -1.29
N ALA A 370 6.37 15.24 -2.29
CA ALA A 370 5.92 15.46 -3.67
C ALA A 370 5.31 14.20 -4.33
N ASP A 371 5.66 13.03 -3.81
CA ASP A 371 5.14 11.72 -4.21
C ASP A 371 3.65 11.49 -3.87
N GLN A 372 2.98 12.43 -3.18
CA GLN A 372 1.60 12.30 -2.69
C GLN A 372 0.65 13.39 -3.24
N PRO A 373 0.38 13.44 -4.57
CA PRO A 373 -0.31 14.57 -5.21
C PRO A 373 -1.73 14.83 -4.71
N ARG A 374 -2.46 13.79 -4.26
CA ARG A 374 -3.82 13.95 -3.70
C ARG A 374 -3.81 14.55 -2.29
N LEU A 375 -2.83 14.18 -1.47
CA LEU A 375 -2.69 14.72 -0.12
C LEU A 375 -2.19 16.16 -0.20
N LEU A 376 -1.21 16.42 -1.07
CA LEU A 376 -0.70 17.76 -1.33
C LEU A 376 -1.79 18.67 -1.86
N ALA A 377 -2.68 18.21 -2.76
CA ALA A 377 -3.80 19.02 -3.25
C ALA A 377 -4.80 19.37 -2.13
N ALA A 378 -5.10 18.44 -1.22
CA ALA A 378 -5.99 18.69 -0.10
C ALA A 378 -5.37 19.66 0.92
N VAL A 379 -4.09 19.46 1.25
CA VAL A 379 -3.35 20.38 2.13
C VAL A 379 -3.26 21.76 1.49
N ARG A 380 -2.95 21.85 0.18
CA ARG A 380 -2.90 23.11 -0.56
C ARG A 380 -4.23 23.85 -0.50
N ALA A 381 -5.35 23.17 -0.70
CA ALA A 381 -6.67 23.78 -0.62
C ALA A 381 -6.96 24.29 0.81
N ALA A 382 -6.66 23.49 1.83
CA ALA A 382 -6.86 23.86 3.23
C ALA A 382 -5.96 25.03 3.65
N THR A 383 -4.67 25.02 3.31
CA THR A 383 -3.72 26.11 3.66
C THR A 383 -4.02 27.40 2.90
N THR A 384 -4.48 27.29 1.64
CA THR A 384 -4.89 28.47 0.86
C THR A 384 -6.15 29.12 1.45
N LEU A 385 -7.15 28.32 1.87
CA LEU A 385 -8.35 28.83 2.54
C LEU A 385 -8.01 29.44 3.91
N ALA A 386 -7.13 28.79 4.65
CA ALA A 386 -6.65 29.23 5.95
C ALA A 386 -5.97 30.60 5.90
N LEU A 387 -5.01 30.80 4.98
CA LEU A 387 -4.32 32.08 4.81
C LEU A 387 -5.27 33.22 4.40
N ASP A 388 -6.29 32.89 3.59
CA ASP A 388 -7.30 33.87 3.18
C ASP A 388 -8.21 34.29 4.35
N ASN A 389 -8.60 33.35 5.23
CA ASN A 389 -9.33 33.67 6.46
C ASN A 389 -8.52 34.54 7.42
N GLN A 390 -7.22 34.28 7.59
CA GLN A 390 -6.34 35.14 8.40
C GLN A 390 -6.27 36.57 7.85
N ARG A 391 -6.20 36.70 6.52
CA ARG A 391 -6.20 38.01 5.87
C ARG A 391 -7.49 38.78 6.15
N LEU A 392 -8.65 38.14 6.00
CA LEU A 392 -9.95 38.76 6.26
C LEU A 392 -10.10 39.19 7.73
N HIS A 393 -9.62 38.38 8.67
CA HIS A 393 -9.63 38.77 10.09
C HIS A 393 -8.68 39.94 10.38
N GLY A 394 -7.48 39.95 9.79
CA GLY A 394 -6.56 41.08 9.90
C GLY A 394 -7.12 42.37 9.32
N GLU A 395 -7.84 42.31 8.19
CA GLU A 395 -8.53 43.47 7.59
C GLU A 395 -9.66 43.99 8.50
N LEU A 396 -10.43 43.09 9.14
CA LEU A 396 -11.45 43.44 10.12
C LEU A 396 -10.88 44.12 11.38
N GLU A 397 -9.78 43.59 11.94
CA GLU A 397 -9.12 44.18 13.10
C GLU A 397 -8.49 45.54 12.77
N ALA A 398 -7.90 45.68 11.58
CA ALA A 398 -7.36 46.96 11.11
C ALA A 398 -8.46 48.02 10.98
N GLN A 399 -9.62 47.66 10.41
CA GLN A 399 -10.79 48.56 10.34
C GLN A 399 -11.32 48.93 11.73
N MET A 400 -11.40 47.98 12.65
CA MET A 400 -11.81 48.27 14.03
C MET A 400 -10.82 49.18 14.76
N ALA A 401 -9.52 49.01 14.53
CA ALA A 401 -8.48 49.89 15.08
C ALA A 401 -8.56 51.30 14.49
N GLU A 402 -8.85 51.41 13.19
CA GLU A 402 -9.04 52.69 12.51
C GLU A 402 -10.29 53.44 13.02
N VAL A 403 -11.41 52.73 13.23
CA VAL A 403 -12.62 53.29 13.85
C VAL A 403 -12.39 53.71 15.30
N ARG A 404 -11.62 52.94 16.08
CA ARG A 404 -11.25 53.32 17.46
C ARG A 404 -10.41 54.59 17.49
N ARG A 405 -9.38 54.70 16.64
CA ARG A 405 -8.56 55.91 16.52
C ARG A 405 -9.38 57.12 16.09
N ALA A 406 -10.29 56.95 15.14
CA ALA A 406 -11.19 58.03 14.70
C ALA A 406 -12.10 58.51 15.84
N ARG A 407 -12.65 57.58 16.63
CA ARG A 407 -13.49 57.91 17.82
C ARG A 407 -12.70 58.65 18.90
N GLU A 408 -11.48 58.21 19.19
CA GLU A 408 -10.56 58.88 20.13
C GLU A 408 -10.20 60.31 19.66
N GLN A 409 -10.00 60.52 18.36
CA GLN A 409 -9.74 61.85 17.81
C GLN A 409 -10.95 62.79 17.93
N THR A 410 -12.18 62.31 17.66
CA THR A 410 -13.40 63.11 17.88
C THR A 410 -13.65 63.45 19.35
N ALA A 411 -13.38 62.51 20.28
CA ALA A 411 -13.51 62.76 21.72
C ALA A 411 -12.51 63.83 22.20
N THR A 412 -11.29 63.81 21.66
CA THR A 412 -10.27 64.82 21.96
C THR A 412 -10.63 66.20 21.41
N TYR A 413 -11.33 66.26 20.26
CA TYR A 413 -11.79 67.52 19.66
C TYR A 413 -12.99 68.15 20.38
N GLN A 414 -13.91 67.34 20.93
CA GLN A 414 -15.06 67.82 21.70
C GLN A 414 -14.72 68.22 23.15
N GLY A 415 -13.56 67.81 23.67
CA GLY A 415 -13.08 68.16 25.01
C GLY A 415 -12.28 69.47 25.10
N SER A 416 -12.09 70.21 24.01
CA SER A 416 -11.41 71.51 24.05
C SER A 416 -12.39 72.58 24.56
N PRO A 417 -12.21 73.14 25.77
CA PRO A 417 -13.12 74.16 26.28
C PRO A 417 -12.95 75.41 25.43
N ALA A 418 -14.04 75.83 24.80
CA ALA A 418 -14.14 77.14 24.17
C ALA A 418 -13.81 78.22 25.21
N ARG A 419 -12.56 78.71 25.18
CA ARG A 419 -12.21 80.00 25.77
C ARG A 419 -13.00 81.07 25.04
N ARG A 420 -14.00 81.64 25.70
CA ARG A 420 -14.54 82.98 25.46
C ARG A 420 -14.67 83.60 26.86
N CYS A 421 -13.72 84.48 27.21
CA CYS A 421 -13.79 85.94 27.05
C CYS A 421 -14.90 86.53 27.89
#